data_AF-A0A6A0HZL9-F1
#
_entry.id   AF-A0A6A0HZL9-F1
#
_cell.length_a   1.000
_cell.length_b   1.000
_cell.length_c   1.000
_cell.angle_alpha   90.00
_cell.angle_beta   90.00
_cell.angle_gamma   90.00
#
_symmetry.space_group_name_H-M   'P 1'
#
loop_
_entity.id
_entity.type
_entity.pdbx_description
1 polymer ?
#
loop_
_entity_poly.entity_id
_entity_poly.type
_entity_poly.pdbx_seq_one_letter_code
_entity_poly.pdbx_strand_id
1 'polypeptide(L)'
;MILPVAIIVLAVLYLGYDLVKPMLTSPCESIFQQTAVSLKSDLEIVESKGALFIGREKIQDLAERAQMAALNLKTCCILSESGKLNAEEFLECKGDVERYQRQMENIAQQVDAAQQARQAGDEALAAQKMKAINQILANLESSAQKIEHHAQQLQVAQQTAKIDAEGQKSSGEKEGTGAKTAVKAGRINLLAAENGGQVLVASSDAWIRAIDGDEKKFSFDYKMTPEAVLAFRDERLATFDTFCMLIVETSRDNIAEFELFTGNESSTGAFESIGKFKTHNANLVKTPYQEFTFPAVTAKYLKVCVLSAHGKSKIPYAREFQLWGRLK
;
A
#
# COMPACT_ATOMS: atom_id res chain seq x y z
N MET A 1 -33.01 -42.24 5.31
CA MET A 1 -31.63 -42.62 4.92
C MET A 1 -30.87 -41.57 4.11
N ILE A 2 -31.47 -40.48 3.63
CA ILE A 2 -30.78 -39.47 2.79
C ILE A 2 -29.96 -38.46 3.62
N LEU A 3 -30.42 -38.11 4.81
CA LEU A 3 -29.76 -37.17 5.71
C LEU A 3 -28.34 -37.57 6.18
N PRO A 4 -28.04 -38.83 6.58
CA PRO A 4 -26.69 -39.20 7.02
C PRO A 4 -25.68 -39.20 5.87
N VAL A 5 -26.11 -39.49 4.63
CA VAL A 5 -25.24 -39.50 3.45
C VAL A 5 -24.77 -38.08 3.11
N ALA A 6 -25.65 -37.08 3.22
CA ALA A 6 -25.30 -35.69 2.97
C ALA A 6 -24.26 -35.15 3.97
N ILE A 7 -24.37 -35.53 5.25
CA ILE A 7 -23.43 -35.12 6.30
C ILE A 7 -22.05 -35.74 6.06
N ILE A 8 -22.00 -37.02 5.68
CA ILE A 8 -20.73 -37.71 5.39
C ILE A 8 -20.05 -37.08 4.17
N VAL A 9 -20.81 -36.75 3.12
CA VAL A 9 -20.25 -36.09 1.93
C VAL A 9 -19.69 -34.70 2.26
N LEU A 10 -20.39 -33.90 3.07
CA LEU A 10 -19.91 -32.60 3.54
C LEU A 10 -18.64 -32.72 4.38
N ALA A 11 -18.57 -33.70 5.28
CA ALA A 11 -17.39 -33.95 6.10
C ALA A 11 -16.18 -34.38 5.25
N VAL A 12 -16.39 -35.22 4.24
CA VAL A 12 -15.33 -35.66 3.31
C VAL A 12 -14.86 -34.51 2.42
N LEU A 13 -15.78 -33.68 1.91
CA LEU A 13 -15.42 -32.47 1.16
C LEU A 13 -14.65 -31.47 2.01
N TYR A 14 -15.07 -31.28 3.26
CA TYR A 14 -14.39 -30.41 4.21
C TYR A 14 -12.98 -30.92 4.54
N LEU A 15 -12.84 -32.21 4.88
CA LEU A 15 -11.53 -32.81 5.17
C LEU A 15 -10.61 -32.82 3.94
N GLY A 16 -11.15 -33.07 2.75
CA GLY A 16 -10.41 -32.97 1.50
C GLY A 16 -9.94 -31.54 1.22
N TYR A 17 -10.79 -30.55 1.47
CA TYR A 17 -10.41 -29.14 1.40
C TYR A 17 -9.31 -28.79 2.42
N ASP A 18 -9.45 -29.25 3.67
CA ASP A 18 -8.49 -28.95 4.75
C ASP A 18 -7.12 -29.62 4.54
N LEU A 19 -7.07 -30.79 3.88
CA LEU A 19 -5.83 -31.46 3.48
C LEU A 19 -5.13 -30.78 2.30
N VAL A 20 -5.89 -30.19 1.37
CA VAL A 20 -5.35 -29.55 0.17
C VAL A 20 -4.97 -28.09 0.43
N LYS A 21 -5.66 -27.42 1.36
CA LYS A 21 -5.40 -26.04 1.77
C LYS A 21 -3.94 -25.76 2.15
N PRO A 22 -3.25 -26.53 3.02
CA PRO A 22 -1.86 -26.27 3.39
C PRO A 22 -0.85 -26.47 2.25
N MET A 23 -1.20 -27.22 1.20
CA MET A 23 -0.38 -27.33 -0.02
C MET A 23 -0.62 -26.18 -1.01
N LEU A 24 -1.77 -25.50 -0.92
CA LEU A 24 -2.13 -24.37 -1.78
C LEU A 24 -1.79 -23.01 -1.17
N THR A 25 -1.76 -22.90 0.16
CA THR A 25 -1.30 -21.68 0.84
C THR A 25 0.23 -21.65 0.85
N SER A 26 0.80 -20.57 0.33
CA SER A 26 2.25 -20.38 0.42
C SER A 26 2.70 -20.35 1.89
N PRO A 27 3.87 -20.91 2.21
CA PRO A 27 4.44 -20.83 3.56
C PRO A 27 4.61 -19.39 4.06
N CYS A 28 4.64 -18.43 3.13
CA CYS A 28 4.84 -17.03 3.42
C CYS A 28 3.57 -16.33 3.93
N GLU A 29 2.39 -16.74 3.45
CA GLU A 29 1.13 -16.17 3.94
C GLU A 29 0.91 -16.48 5.43
N SER A 30 1.23 -17.70 5.88
CA SER A 30 1.10 -18.06 7.29
C SER A 30 2.09 -17.31 8.19
N ILE A 31 3.35 -17.17 7.75
CA ILE A 31 4.38 -16.39 8.45
C ILE A 31 3.97 -14.93 8.53
N PHE A 32 3.50 -14.34 7.43
CA PHE A 32 3.06 -12.95 7.39
C PHE A 32 1.86 -12.72 8.31
N GLN A 33 0.84 -13.59 8.30
CA GLN A 33 -0.31 -13.48 9.19
C GLN A 33 0.11 -13.56 10.65
N GLN A 34 0.97 -14.51 11.01
CA GLN A 34 1.44 -14.67 12.38
C GLN A 34 2.29 -13.48 12.84
N THR A 35 3.20 -13.01 12.00
CA THR A 35 4.04 -11.84 12.30
C THR A 35 3.21 -10.57 12.40
N ALA A 36 2.27 -10.31 11.48
CA ALA A 36 1.41 -9.13 11.50
C ALA A 36 0.50 -9.09 12.74
N VAL A 37 -0.05 -10.23 13.16
CA VAL A 37 -0.86 -10.33 14.37
C VAL A 37 -0.04 -10.08 15.62
N SER A 38 1.15 -10.66 15.73
CA SER A 38 2.07 -10.44 16.86
C SER A 38 2.51 -8.98 16.94
N LEU A 39 3.00 -8.41 15.83
CA LEU A 39 3.46 -7.03 15.77
C LEU A 39 2.35 -6.05 16.18
N LYS A 40 1.12 -6.31 15.73
CA LYS A 40 -0.04 -5.48 16.09
C LYS A 40 -0.34 -5.54 17.58
N SER A 41 -0.37 -6.73 18.16
CA SER A 41 -0.61 -6.91 19.59
C SER A 41 0.47 -6.23 20.43
N ASP A 42 1.74 -6.40 20.07
CA ASP A 42 2.87 -5.78 20.76
C ASP A 42 2.83 -4.25 20.61
N LEU A 43 2.47 -3.74 19.43
CA LEU A 43 2.32 -2.32 19.18
C LEU A 43 1.18 -1.70 19.98
N GLU A 44 0.03 -2.36 20.10
CA GLU A 44 -1.09 -1.89 20.93
C GLU A 44 -0.69 -1.77 22.42
N ILE A 45 0.12 -2.70 22.92
CA ILE A 45 0.70 -2.63 24.28
C ILE A 45 1.61 -1.41 24.40
N VAL A 46 2.52 -1.20 23.43
CA VAL A 46 3.45 -0.07 23.44
C VAL A 46 2.72 1.28 23.29
N GLU A 47 1.70 1.37 22.43
CA GLU A 47 0.90 2.58 22.24
C GLU A 47 0.08 2.94 23.47
N SER A 48 -0.67 1.97 24.01
CA SER A 48 -1.58 2.22 25.12
C SER A 48 -0.85 2.49 26.43
N LYS A 49 0.25 1.76 26.69
CA LYS A 49 0.96 1.82 27.96
C LYS A 49 2.23 2.64 27.88
N GLY A 50 2.94 2.64 26.75
CA GLY A 50 4.20 3.35 26.55
C GLY A 50 4.05 4.84 26.28
N ALA A 51 2.88 5.33 25.84
CA ALA A 51 2.66 6.75 25.50
C ALA A 51 2.90 7.72 26.67
N LEU A 52 2.75 7.24 27.90
CA LEU A 52 3.06 7.97 29.12
C LEU A 52 4.57 8.10 29.41
N PHE A 53 5.43 7.32 28.73
CA PHE A 53 6.84 7.16 29.10
C PHE A 53 7.84 7.38 27.97
N ILE A 54 7.54 6.92 26.76
CA ILE A 54 8.45 6.94 25.60
C ILE A 54 8.24 8.23 24.77
N GLY A 55 7.09 8.89 24.96
CA GLY A 55 6.67 10.04 24.16
C GLY A 55 5.88 9.59 22.93
N ARG A 56 4.78 10.29 22.64
CA ARG A 56 3.87 9.94 21.52
C ARG A 56 4.58 9.93 20.17
N GLU A 57 5.53 10.83 19.97
CA GLU A 57 6.32 10.94 18.74
C GLU A 57 7.15 9.68 18.45
N LYS A 58 7.88 9.18 19.46
CA LYS A 58 8.70 7.96 19.31
C LYS A 58 7.86 6.70 19.10
N ILE A 59 6.66 6.67 19.68
CA ILE A 59 5.72 5.55 19.48
C ILE A 59 5.12 5.59 18.08
N GLN A 60 4.86 6.78 17.55
CA GLN A 60 4.36 6.95 16.21
C GLN A 60 5.41 6.54 15.16
N ASP A 61 6.68 6.94 15.35
CA ASP A 61 7.80 6.48 14.51
C ASP A 61 8.00 4.95 14.62
N LEU A 62 7.87 4.39 15.82
CA LEU A 62 7.92 2.94 16.04
C LEU A 62 6.79 2.19 15.30
N ALA A 63 5.56 2.73 15.35
CA ALA A 63 4.39 2.18 14.68
C ALA A 63 4.58 2.19 13.16
N GLU A 64 5.06 3.30 12.62
CA GLU A 64 5.35 3.48 11.20
C GLU A 64 6.43 2.49 10.71
N ARG A 65 7.54 2.36 11.45
CA ARG A 65 8.61 1.39 11.15
C ARG A 65 8.15 -0.05 11.26
N ALA A 66 7.31 -0.37 12.24
CA ALA A 66 6.76 -1.72 12.40
C ALA A 66 5.85 -2.09 11.22
N GLN A 67 5.08 -1.14 10.72
CA GLN A 67 4.26 -1.32 9.51
C GLN A 67 5.14 -1.48 8.26
N MET A 68 6.20 -0.67 8.11
CA MET A 68 7.17 -0.84 7.03
C MET A 68 7.88 -2.21 7.07
N ALA A 69 8.28 -2.69 8.25
CA ALA A 69 8.89 -4.02 8.41
C ALA A 69 7.92 -5.13 7.96
N ALA A 70 6.62 -5.02 8.28
CA ALA A 70 5.61 -5.97 7.81
C ALA A 70 5.40 -5.91 6.29
N LEU A 71 5.40 -4.72 5.69
CA LEU A 71 5.31 -4.54 4.23
C LEU A 71 6.54 -5.12 3.50
N ASN A 72 7.72 -4.91 4.05
CA ASN A 72 8.97 -5.44 3.49
C ASN A 72 9.04 -6.97 3.60
N LEU A 73 8.54 -7.56 4.69
CA LEU A 73 8.36 -9.02 4.79
C LEU A 73 7.47 -9.55 3.67
N LYS A 74 6.33 -8.87 3.43
CA LYS A 74 5.41 -9.23 2.34
C LYS A 74 6.06 -9.13 0.96
N THR A 75 6.91 -8.13 0.75
CA THR A 75 7.71 -8.01 -0.48
C THR A 75 8.61 -9.24 -0.65
N CYS A 76 9.39 -9.62 0.37
CA CYS A 76 10.24 -10.81 0.29
C CYS A 76 9.45 -12.10 0.01
N CYS A 77 8.25 -12.21 0.55
CA CYS A 77 7.32 -13.32 0.28
C CYS A 77 6.89 -13.41 -1.19
N ILE A 78 6.40 -12.30 -1.75
CA ILE A 78 5.95 -12.23 -3.15
C ILE A 78 7.10 -12.57 -4.10
N LEU A 79 8.30 -12.07 -3.78
CA LEU A 79 9.47 -12.27 -4.62
C LEU A 79 9.96 -13.72 -4.60
N SER A 80 9.92 -14.39 -3.45
CA SER A 80 10.22 -15.83 -3.34
C SER A 80 9.20 -16.68 -4.10
N GLU A 81 7.89 -16.40 -3.97
CA GLU A 81 6.84 -17.10 -4.72
C GLU A 81 6.96 -16.96 -6.24
N SER A 82 7.42 -15.78 -6.69
CA SER A 82 7.67 -15.52 -8.11
C SER A 82 8.93 -16.19 -8.67
N GLY A 83 9.70 -16.90 -7.82
CA GLY A 83 10.98 -17.53 -8.19
C GLY A 83 12.10 -16.54 -8.51
N LYS A 84 11.90 -15.25 -8.19
CA LYS A 84 12.83 -14.15 -8.48
C LYS A 84 13.85 -13.91 -7.36
N LEU A 85 13.77 -14.69 -6.29
CA LEU A 85 14.55 -14.51 -5.07
C LEU A 85 15.04 -15.91 -4.66
N ASN A 86 16.34 -16.05 -4.44
CA ASN A 86 16.91 -17.35 -4.12
C ASN A 86 16.64 -17.72 -2.64
N ALA A 87 16.86 -18.98 -2.28
CA ALA A 87 16.54 -19.46 -0.93
C ALA A 87 17.35 -18.73 0.16
N GLU A 88 18.58 -18.28 -0.14
CA GLU A 88 19.47 -17.61 0.81
C GLU A 88 19.01 -16.18 1.09
N GLU A 89 18.72 -15.40 0.04
CA GLU A 89 18.17 -14.04 0.12
C GLU A 89 16.81 -14.03 0.87
N PHE A 90 15.99 -15.06 0.66
CA PHE A 90 14.71 -15.19 1.36
C PHE A 90 14.90 -15.47 2.85
N LEU A 91 15.83 -16.37 3.19
CA LEU A 91 16.15 -16.68 4.58
C LEU A 91 16.76 -15.49 5.31
N GLU A 92 17.54 -14.66 4.63
CA GLU A 92 18.12 -13.45 5.18
C GLU A 92 17.05 -12.39 5.47
N CYS A 93 16.15 -12.11 4.50
CA CYS A 93 15.04 -11.19 4.73
C CYS A 93 14.09 -11.68 5.85
N LYS A 94 13.79 -12.99 5.89
CA LYS A 94 13.01 -13.60 6.97
C LYS A 94 13.70 -13.42 8.33
N GLY A 95 15.01 -13.66 8.38
CA GLY A 95 15.81 -13.55 9.60
C GLY A 95 15.88 -12.12 10.16
N ASP A 96 15.90 -11.11 9.28
CA ASP A 96 15.88 -9.71 9.68
C ASP A 96 14.53 -9.32 10.30
N VAL A 97 13.42 -9.76 9.69
CA VAL A 97 12.07 -9.49 10.22
C VAL A 97 11.80 -10.24 11.53
N GLU A 98 12.24 -11.50 11.65
CA GLU A 98 12.14 -12.25 12.91
C GLU A 98 12.97 -11.60 14.04
N ARG A 99 14.07 -10.92 13.70
CA ARG A 99 14.87 -10.16 14.66
C ARG A 99 14.15 -8.89 15.10
N TYR A 100 13.53 -8.18 14.17
CA TYR A 100 12.69 -7.02 14.45
C TYR A 100 11.51 -7.38 15.36
N GLN A 101 10.80 -8.47 15.05
CA GLN A 101 9.68 -8.96 15.85
C GLN A 101 10.08 -9.28 17.29
N ARG A 102 11.19 -9.99 17.50
CA ARG A 102 11.71 -10.31 18.86
C ARG A 102 12.09 -9.06 19.65
N GLN A 103 12.59 -8.03 18.99
CA GLN A 103 12.92 -6.77 19.64
C GLN A 103 11.65 -6.01 20.05
N MET A 104 10.61 -5.99 19.21
CA MET A 104 9.30 -5.43 19.55
C MET A 104 8.64 -6.14 20.73
N GLU A 105 8.67 -7.48 20.76
CA GLU A 105 8.16 -8.27 21.89
C GLU A 105 8.87 -7.91 23.20
N ASN A 106 10.21 -7.75 23.15
CA ASN A 106 10.98 -7.35 24.33
C ASN A 106 10.60 -5.94 24.82
N ILE A 107 10.40 -4.98 23.90
CA ILE A 107 9.90 -3.64 24.27
C ILE A 107 8.54 -3.74 24.94
N ALA A 108 7.60 -4.48 24.37
CA ALA A 108 6.26 -4.66 24.94
C ALA A 108 6.32 -5.25 26.36
N GLN A 109 7.16 -6.27 26.57
CA GLN A 109 7.39 -6.85 27.90
C GLN A 109 8.01 -5.86 28.89
N GLN A 110 9.01 -5.06 28.48
CA GLN A 110 9.59 -4.06 29.38
C GLN A 110 8.62 -2.91 29.68
N VAL A 111 7.78 -2.50 28.71
CA VAL A 111 6.75 -1.46 28.90
C VAL A 111 5.70 -1.93 29.90
N ASP A 112 5.26 -3.18 29.78
CA ASP A 112 4.31 -3.76 30.73
C ASP A 112 4.92 -3.85 32.15
N ALA A 113 6.16 -4.31 32.26
CA ALA A 113 6.87 -4.37 33.54
C ALA A 113 7.11 -2.97 34.15
N ALA A 114 7.42 -1.95 33.34
CA ALA A 114 7.59 -0.58 33.80
C ALA A 114 6.28 0.00 34.35
N GLN A 115 5.16 -0.30 33.68
CA GLN A 115 3.83 0.12 34.15
C GLN A 115 3.47 -0.56 35.48
N GLN A 116 3.68 -1.87 35.58
CA GLN A 116 3.40 -2.62 36.81
C GLN A 116 4.25 -2.12 37.98
N ALA A 117 5.55 -1.84 37.75
CA ALA A 117 6.43 -1.26 38.77
C ALA A 117 5.92 0.09 39.29
N ARG A 118 5.43 0.97 38.40
CA ARG A 118 4.80 2.24 38.81
C ARG A 118 3.50 2.05 39.59
N GLN A 119 2.66 1.10 39.18
CA GLN A 119 1.44 0.79 39.93
C GLN A 119 1.75 0.27 41.34
N ALA A 120 2.89 -0.40 41.51
CA ALA A 120 3.40 -0.85 42.81
C ALA A 120 4.17 0.25 43.58
N GLY A 121 4.39 1.42 43.00
CA GLY A 121 5.16 2.53 43.60
C GLY A 121 6.69 2.35 43.56
N ASP A 122 7.20 1.37 42.80
CA ASP A 122 8.64 1.13 42.63
C ASP A 122 9.20 1.94 41.46
N GLU A 123 9.48 3.23 41.72
CA GLU A 123 10.03 4.15 40.73
C GLU A 123 11.46 3.77 40.29
N ALA A 124 12.23 3.06 41.13
CA ALA A 124 13.58 2.63 40.79
C ALA A 124 13.55 1.53 39.72
N LEU A 125 12.66 0.56 39.89
CA LEU A 125 12.43 -0.48 38.89
C LEU A 125 11.82 0.10 37.61
N ALA A 126 10.86 1.03 37.70
CA ALA A 126 10.29 1.70 36.53
C ALA A 126 11.35 2.46 35.71
N ALA A 127 12.24 3.22 36.37
CA ALA A 127 13.34 3.92 35.71
C ALA A 127 14.35 2.96 35.07
N GLN A 128 14.65 1.83 35.73
CA GLN A 128 15.51 0.79 35.18
C GLN A 128 14.91 0.19 33.90
N LYS A 129 13.61 -0.12 33.90
CA LYS A 129 12.89 -0.65 32.73
C LYS A 129 12.86 0.36 31.58
N MET A 130 12.70 1.65 31.88
CA MET A 130 12.79 2.71 30.88
C MET A 130 14.16 2.83 30.22
N LYS A 131 15.24 2.64 30.98
CA LYS A 131 16.59 2.62 30.41
C LYS A 131 16.78 1.44 29.46
N ALA A 132 16.24 0.26 29.79
CA ALA A 132 16.27 -0.91 28.93
C ALA A 132 15.46 -0.70 27.65
N ILE A 133 14.26 -0.10 27.73
CA ILE A 133 13.42 0.24 26.57
C ILE A 133 14.18 1.13 25.59
N ASN A 134 14.82 2.20 26.08
CA ASN A 134 15.60 3.11 25.23
C ASN A 134 16.78 2.42 24.53
N GLN A 135 17.42 1.44 25.18
CA GLN A 135 18.49 0.66 24.56
C GLN A 135 17.95 -0.28 23.48
N ILE A 136 16.78 -0.90 23.70
CA ILE A 136 16.18 -1.81 22.73
C ILE A 136 15.66 -1.02 21.52
N LEU A 137 15.09 0.17 21.73
CA LEU A 137 14.64 1.06 20.65
C LEU A 137 15.75 1.41 19.66
N ALA A 138 16.95 1.76 20.14
CA ALA A 138 18.09 2.03 19.27
C ALA A 138 18.50 0.82 18.42
N ASN A 139 18.42 -0.39 18.98
CA ASN A 139 18.70 -1.61 18.23
C ASN A 139 17.60 -1.95 17.22
N LEU A 140 16.35 -1.58 17.53
CA LEU A 140 15.19 -1.82 16.69
C LEU A 140 15.15 -0.87 15.48
N GLU A 141 15.54 0.40 15.66
CA GLU A 141 15.74 1.35 14.56
C GLU A 141 16.79 0.81 13.55
N SER A 142 17.91 0.29 14.05
CA SER A 142 18.93 -0.33 13.19
C SER A 142 18.41 -1.56 12.45
N SER A 143 17.55 -2.37 13.08
CA SER A 143 16.91 -3.51 12.43
C SER A 143 15.91 -3.07 11.35
N ALA A 144 15.12 -2.01 11.58
CA ALA A 144 14.20 -1.46 10.58
C ALA A 144 14.94 -1.00 9.31
N GLN A 145 16.02 -0.23 9.49
CA GLN A 145 16.85 0.26 8.39
C GLN A 145 17.45 -0.88 7.55
N LYS A 146 17.85 -1.98 8.18
CA LYS A 146 18.35 -3.16 7.47
C LYS A 146 17.29 -3.79 6.59
N ILE A 147 16.07 -3.96 7.13
CA ILE A 147 14.94 -4.53 6.40
C ILE A 147 14.58 -3.64 5.19
N GLU A 148 14.52 -2.32 5.39
CA GLU A 148 14.26 -1.34 4.32
C GLU A 148 15.32 -1.39 3.21
N HIS A 149 16.60 -1.36 3.59
CA HIS A 149 17.71 -1.43 2.64
C HIS A 149 17.71 -2.74 1.86
N HIS A 150 17.44 -3.87 2.53
CA HIS A 150 17.36 -5.17 1.88
C HIS A 150 16.19 -5.23 0.89
N ALA A 151 15.02 -4.72 1.27
CA ALA A 151 13.86 -4.62 0.38
C ALA A 151 14.14 -3.74 -0.85
N GLN A 152 14.83 -2.61 -0.68
CA GLN A 152 15.25 -1.73 -1.79
C GLN A 152 16.24 -2.42 -2.73
N GLN A 153 17.23 -3.13 -2.20
CA GLN A 153 18.18 -3.89 -3.01
C GLN A 153 17.49 -4.94 -3.89
N LEU A 154 16.51 -5.65 -3.32
CA LEU A 154 15.72 -6.64 -4.06
C LEU A 154 14.87 -6.01 -5.17
N GLN A 155 14.37 -4.78 -4.99
CA GLN A 155 13.64 -4.04 -6.04
C GLN A 155 14.57 -3.56 -7.16
N VAL A 156 15.79 -3.10 -6.84
CA VAL A 156 16.79 -2.64 -7.83
C VAL A 156 17.34 -3.81 -8.64
N ALA A 157 17.65 -4.94 -8.00
CA ALA A 157 18.11 -6.16 -8.70
C ALA A 157 17.11 -6.62 -9.78
N GLN A 158 15.81 -6.40 -9.56
CA GLN A 158 14.74 -6.74 -10.50
C GLN A 158 14.63 -5.80 -11.69
N GLN A 159 14.92 -4.51 -11.51
CA GLN A 159 14.98 -3.57 -12.63
C GLN A 159 16.15 -3.88 -13.55
N THR A 160 17.31 -4.21 -12.97
CA THR A 160 18.52 -4.56 -13.74
C THR A 160 18.30 -5.83 -14.57
N ALA A 161 17.67 -6.87 -14.02
CA ALA A 161 17.35 -8.10 -14.75
C ALA A 161 16.31 -7.92 -15.89
N LYS A 162 15.49 -6.87 -15.84
CA LYS A 162 14.49 -6.55 -16.87
C LYS A 162 15.09 -5.77 -18.04
N ILE A 163 16.12 -4.95 -17.79
CA ILE A 163 16.81 -4.14 -18.80
C ILE A 163 17.65 -5.02 -19.74
N ASP A 164 18.27 -6.08 -19.23
CA ASP A 164 19.08 -6.99 -20.05
C ASP A 164 18.24 -7.84 -21.03
N ALA A 165 16.93 -7.96 -20.80
CA ALA A 165 16.03 -8.75 -21.65
C ALA A 165 15.46 -7.97 -22.86
N GLU A 166 15.44 -6.63 -22.82
CA GLU A 166 14.79 -5.79 -23.83
C GLU A 166 15.77 -5.12 -24.83
N GLY A 167 17.08 -5.22 -24.60
CA GLY A 167 18.12 -4.54 -25.39
C GLY A 167 18.36 -5.04 -26.82
N GLN A 168 17.58 -5.98 -27.34
CA GLN A 168 17.91 -6.68 -28.59
C GLN A 168 16.75 -6.76 -29.58
N LYS A 169 16.11 -5.62 -29.88
CA LYS A 169 15.32 -5.44 -31.12
C LYS A 169 14.96 -3.97 -31.36
N SER A 170 15.69 -3.32 -32.27
CA SER A 170 15.14 -2.44 -33.33
C SER A 170 16.16 -1.37 -33.74
N SER A 171 16.77 -1.55 -34.91
CA SER A 171 17.33 -0.49 -35.74
C SER A 171 16.62 -0.53 -37.09
N GLY A 172 15.99 0.58 -37.48
CA GLY A 172 15.26 0.70 -38.75
C GLY A 172 14.57 2.05 -38.92
N GLU A 173 15.39 3.05 -39.29
CA GLU A 173 15.10 4.37 -39.88
C GLU A 173 14.18 4.22 -41.13
N LYS A 174 13.28 5.13 -41.58
CA LYS A 174 13.37 6.59 -41.82
C LYS A 174 11.98 7.21 -42.15
N GLU A 175 11.96 8.54 -42.15
CA GLU A 175 10.88 9.54 -42.21
C GLU A 175 9.83 9.50 -43.35
N GLY A 176 8.66 10.09 -43.05
CA GLY A 176 7.66 10.57 -44.00
C GLY A 176 6.67 11.55 -43.36
N THR A 177 6.73 12.80 -43.80
CA THR A 177 6.06 14.03 -43.32
C THR A 177 4.52 13.98 -43.41
N GLY A 178 3.83 14.46 -42.36
CA GLY A 178 2.37 14.61 -42.38
C GLY A 178 1.81 15.24 -41.10
N ALA A 179 1.76 16.56 -41.07
CA ALA A 179 1.14 17.34 -40.00
C ALA A 179 -0.37 17.05 -39.91
N LYS A 180 -0.75 16.11 -39.03
CA LYS A 180 -2.01 16.08 -38.24
C LYS A 180 -2.11 14.86 -37.30
N THR A 181 -0.99 14.26 -36.92
CA THR A 181 -0.96 13.06 -36.07
C THR A 181 0.21 13.07 -35.10
N ALA A 182 0.45 14.19 -34.41
CA ALA A 182 1.50 14.31 -33.39
C ALA A 182 0.96 14.26 -31.94
N VAL A 183 -0.13 13.51 -31.68
CA VAL A 183 -0.76 13.45 -30.35
C VAL A 183 -0.47 12.15 -29.57
N LYS A 184 0.11 11.10 -30.18
CA LYS A 184 0.29 9.79 -29.51
C LYS A 184 1.71 9.39 -29.09
N ALA A 185 2.75 10.16 -29.41
CA ALA A 185 4.06 9.96 -28.79
C ALA A 185 4.11 10.76 -27.48
N GLY A 186 4.20 10.07 -26.33
CA GLY A 186 4.43 10.67 -25.02
C GLY A 186 3.20 10.90 -24.13
N ARG A 187 1.99 10.45 -24.51
CA ARG A 187 0.83 10.43 -23.59
C ARG A 187 0.84 9.13 -22.79
N ILE A 188 0.92 9.22 -21.47
CA ILE A 188 1.05 8.10 -20.54
C ILE A 188 0.02 8.20 -19.42
N ASN A 189 -0.21 7.11 -18.69
CA ASN A 189 -0.89 7.17 -17.39
C ASN A 189 0.10 7.74 -16.37
N LEU A 190 -0.03 9.03 -16.06
CA LEU A 190 0.84 9.77 -15.16
C LEU A 190 0.77 9.29 -13.70
N LEU A 191 -0.32 8.61 -13.32
CA LEU A 191 -0.48 8.09 -11.96
C LEU A 191 0.09 6.69 -11.78
N ALA A 192 0.27 5.92 -12.86
CA ALA A 192 0.76 4.54 -12.72
C ALA A 192 2.11 4.51 -11.99
N ALA A 193 2.26 3.59 -11.04
CA ALA A 193 3.52 3.41 -10.31
C ALA A 193 4.71 3.16 -11.26
N GLU A 194 4.52 2.37 -12.32
CA GLU A 194 5.52 2.11 -13.37
C GLU A 194 5.96 3.38 -14.13
N ASN A 195 5.11 4.41 -14.14
CA ASN A 195 5.42 5.70 -14.73
C ASN A 195 5.96 6.71 -13.69
N GLY A 196 6.10 6.33 -12.42
CA GLY A 196 6.60 7.17 -11.34
C GLY A 196 5.52 8.00 -10.63
N GLY A 197 4.24 7.64 -10.79
CA GLY A 197 3.16 8.24 -10.01
C GLY A 197 3.25 7.85 -8.53
N GLN A 198 2.91 8.79 -7.65
CA GLN A 198 3.09 8.65 -6.21
C GLN A 198 1.89 9.23 -5.46
N VAL A 199 1.52 8.62 -4.33
CA VAL A 199 0.61 9.21 -3.36
C VAL A 199 1.45 9.95 -2.32
N LEU A 200 1.29 11.26 -2.19
CA LEU A 200 2.07 12.08 -1.26
C LEU A 200 1.35 12.34 0.06
N VAL A 201 0.04 12.57 0.00
CA VAL A 201 -0.80 12.83 1.17
C VAL A 201 -2.11 12.09 0.95
N ALA A 202 -2.60 11.35 1.93
CA ALA A 202 -3.87 10.66 1.82
C ALA A 202 -4.57 10.55 3.16
N SER A 203 -5.90 10.45 3.11
CA SER A 203 -6.73 10.14 4.27
C SER A 203 -6.52 8.73 4.82
N SER A 204 -5.88 7.85 4.04
CA SER A 204 -5.57 6.45 4.35
C SER A 204 -4.61 5.85 3.33
N ASP A 205 -3.74 4.93 3.73
CA ASP A 205 -2.80 4.22 2.83
C ASP A 205 -3.49 3.37 1.76
N ALA A 206 -4.79 3.09 1.92
CA ALA A 206 -5.58 2.40 0.90
C ALA A 206 -5.52 3.13 -0.46
N TRP A 207 -5.27 4.43 -0.48
CA TRP A 207 -5.10 5.23 -1.69
C TRP A 207 -3.92 4.81 -2.57
N ILE A 208 -2.89 4.16 -2.01
CA ILE A 208 -1.76 3.62 -2.80
C ILE A 208 -2.27 2.60 -3.83
N ARG A 209 -3.31 1.83 -3.47
CA ARG A 209 -3.94 0.83 -4.35
C ARG A 209 -4.74 1.44 -5.48
N ALA A 210 -4.96 2.75 -5.47
CA ALA A 210 -5.67 3.41 -6.55
C ALA A 210 -4.82 3.57 -7.81
N ILE A 211 -3.49 3.34 -7.71
CA ILE A 211 -2.53 3.63 -8.77
C ILE A 211 -1.43 2.57 -8.91
N ASP A 212 -1.58 1.43 -8.24
CA ASP A 212 -0.56 0.38 -8.16
C ASP A 212 -0.63 -0.59 -9.36
N GLY A 213 -1.64 -0.45 -10.21
CA GLY A 213 -1.88 -1.32 -11.37
C GLY A 213 -2.52 -2.67 -11.00
N ASP A 214 -2.83 -2.93 -9.72
CA ASP A 214 -3.61 -4.09 -9.28
C ASP A 214 -5.09 -3.69 -9.18
N GLU A 215 -5.85 -4.03 -10.22
CA GLU A 215 -7.28 -3.69 -10.38
C GLU A 215 -8.24 -4.36 -9.36
N LYS A 216 -7.71 -4.90 -8.26
CA LYS A 216 -8.47 -5.45 -7.15
C LYS A 216 -9.22 -4.35 -6.41
N LYS A 217 -10.39 -4.73 -5.91
CA LYS A 217 -11.22 -3.83 -5.10
C LYS A 217 -10.53 -3.52 -3.77
N PHE A 218 -10.50 -2.25 -3.40
CA PHE A 218 -10.13 -1.80 -2.06
C PHE A 218 -11.15 -0.80 -1.52
N SER A 219 -11.00 -0.45 -0.24
CA SER A 219 -11.94 0.37 0.50
C SER A 219 -11.25 1.55 1.14
N PHE A 220 -11.89 2.71 1.10
CA PHE A 220 -11.43 3.87 1.87
C PHE A 220 -11.85 3.75 3.34
N ASP A 221 -11.03 4.26 4.26
CA ASP A 221 -11.41 4.39 5.67
C ASP A 221 -12.58 5.39 5.80
N TYR A 222 -13.57 5.04 6.62
CA TYR A 222 -14.82 5.76 6.81
C TYR A 222 -14.75 6.89 7.84
N LYS A 223 -13.63 7.03 8.56
CA LYS A 223 -13.50 8.02 9.64
C LYS A 223 -13.39 9.47 9.16
N MET A 224 -13.10 9.70 7.88
CA MET A 224 -12.98 11.03 7.27
C MET A 224 -13.36 11.00 5.78
N THR A 225 -13.59 12.17 5.18
CA THR A 225 -13.80 12.29 3.73
C THR A 225 -12.59 11.71 2.99
N PRO A 226 -12.76 10.69 2.13
CA PRO A 226 -11.62 10.08 1.46
C PRO A 226 -11.01 11.04 0.45
N GLU A 227 -9.73 11.35 0.61
CA GLU A 227 -8.99 12.17 -0.33
C GLU A 227 -7.51 11.80 -0.39
N ALA A 228 -6.88 12.06 -1.52
CA ALA A 228 -5.45 11.97 -1.69
C ALA A 228 -4.90 13.04 -2.63
N VAL A 229 -3.66 13.44 -2.37
CA VAL A 229 -2.80 14.25 -3.22
C VAL A 229 -1.77 13.33 -3.84
N LEU A 230 -1.73 13.34 -5.16
CA LEU A 230 -0.85 12.54 -5.99
C LEU A 230 0.14 13.43 -6.72
N ALA A 231 1.36 12.94 -6.88
CA ALA A 231 2.41 13.55 -7.68
C ALA A 231 2.80 12.65 -8.84
N PHE A 232 3.43 13.28 -9.83
CA PHE A 232 3.99 12.61 -10.99
C PHE A 232 5.45 12.26 -10.75
N ARG A 233 6.09 11.61 -11.74
CA ARG A 233 7.50 11.24 -11.68
C ARG A 233 8.37 12.41 -11.24
N ASP A 234 9.18 12.17 -10.21
CA ASP A 234 10.10 13.16 -9.62
C ASP A 234 9.43 14.49 -9.23
N GLU A 235 8.12 14.45 -8.92
CA GLU A 235 7.29 15.62 -8.61
C GLU A 235 7.32 16.72 -9.70
N ARG A 236 7.57 16.32 -10.95
CA ARG A 236 7.61 17.23 -12.10
C ARG A 236 6.22 17.74 -12.46
N LEU A 237 6.20 18.88 -13.13
CA LEU A 237 4.98 19.37 -13.79
C LEU A 237 4.50 18.34 -14.83
N ALA A 238 3.19 18.17 -14.93
CA ALA A 238 2.57 17.42 -16.02
C ALA A 238 1.39 18.19 -16.59
N THR A 239 1.14 18.00 -17.88
CA THR A 239 -0.09 18.47 -18.54
C THR A 239 -1.02 17.29 -18.76
N PHE A 240 -2.27 17.39 -18.30
CA PHE A 240 -3.25 16.30 -18.35
C PHE A 240 -4.67 16.82 -18.54
N ASP A 241 -5.53 15.97 -19.09
CA ASP A 241 -6.88 16.36 -19.53
C ASP A 241 -7.95 15.27 -19.33
N THR A 242 -7.55 14.07 -18.90
CA THR A 242 -8.46 12.93 -18.80
C THR A 242 -8.14 12.13 -17.54
N PHE A 243 -9.13 11.99 -16.67
CA PHE A 243 -9.10 11.09 -15.53
C PHE A 243 -9.96 9.86 -15.84
N CYS A 244 -9.51 8.67 -15.48
CA CYS A 244 -10.27 7.44 -15.67
C CYS A 244 -10.44 6.69 -14.36
N MET A 245 -11.59 6.05 -14.18
CA MET A 245 -11.91 5.23 -13.01
C MET A 245 -12.41 3.86 -13.45
N LEU A 246 -11.82 2.78 -12.91
CA LEU A 246 -12.25 1.43 -13.21
C LEU A 246 -13.51 1.04 -12.43
N ILE A 247 -14.59 0.71 -13.15
CA ILE A 247 -15.85 0.17 -12.58
C ILE A 247 -16.28 -1.05 -13.40
N VAL A 248 -16.13 -2.24 -12.80
CA VAL A 248 -16.37 -3.54 -13.47
C VAL A 248 -17.65 -4.23 -13.02
N GLU A 249 -18.41 -3.64 -12.10
CA GLU A 249 -19.67 -4.19 -11.60
C GLU A 249 -20.59 -3.09 -11.08
N THR A 250 -21.91 -3.33 -11.11
CA THR A 250 -22.86 -2.48 -10.40
C THR A 250 -22.76 -2.77 -8.91
N SER A 251 -22.48 -1.75 -8.11
CA SER A 251 -22.37 -1.88 -6.66
C SER A 251 -22.87 -0.62 -5.96
N ARG A 252 -23.53 -0.80 -4.82
CA ARG A 252 -23.93 0.32 -3.96
C ARG A 252 -22.75 1.06 -3.33
N ASP A 253 -21.56 0.45 -3.36
CA ASP A 253 -20.35 0.99 -2.75
C ASP A 253 -19.43 1.65 -3.78
N ASN A 254 -19.77 1.63 -5.07
CA ASN A 254 -19.03 2.38 -6.08
C ASN A 254 -19.10 3.87 -5.78
N ILE A 255 -17.98 4.58 -5.94
CA ILE A 255 -17.94 6.05 -5.91
C ILE A 255 -19.01 6.59 -6.87
N ALA A 256 -19.86 7.50 -6.40
CA ALA A 256 -20.87 8.17 -7.22
C ALA A 256 -20.41 9.56 -7.65
N GLU A 257 -19.93 10.36 -6.70
CA GLU A 257 -19.46 11.72 -6.96
C GLU A 257 -18.05 11.90 -6.41
N PHE A 258 -17.22 12.58 -7.17
CA PHE A 258 -15.86 12.94 -6.78
C PHE A 258 -15.49 14.30 -7.36
N GLU A 259 -14.47 14.93 -6.79
CA GLU A 259 -13.93 16.20 -7.24
C GLU A 259 -12.43 16.07 -7.48
N LEU A 260 -11.96 16.69 -8.56
CA LEU A 260 -10.54 16.77 -8.89
C LEU A 260 -10.06 18.20 -8.66
N PHE A 261 -8.85 18.32 -8.10
CA PHE A 261 -8.20 19.60 -7.90
C PHE A 261 -6.74 19.54 -8.37
N THR A 262 -6.13 20.70 -8.59
CA THR A 262 -4.69 20.82 -8.89
C THR A 262 -3.98 21.78 -7.96
N GLY A 263 -2.69 21.55 -7.76
CA GLY A 263 -1.82 22.42 -6.96
C GLY A 263 -0.40 22.42 -7.50
N ASN A 264 0.33 23.52 -7.23
CA ASN A 264 1.72 23.70 -7.67
C ASN A 264 2.69 24.07 -6.53
N GLU A 265 2.17 24.52 -5.39
CA GLU A 265 2.99 25.06 -4.30
C GLU A 265 3.61 23.96 -3.45
N SER A 266 2.78 23.09 -2.87
CA SER A 266 3.20 21.96 -2.04
C SER A 266 2.11 20.89 -1.99
N SER A 267 2.46 19.69 -1.52
CA SER A 267 1.53 18.58 -1.36
C SER A 267 0.42 18.83 -0.31
N THR A 268 0.59 19.82 0.56
CA THR A 268 -0.41 20.26 1.57
C THR A 268 -0.87 21.71 1.35
N GLY A 269 -0.54 22.31 0.21
CA GLY A 269 -0.79 23.72 -0.10
C GLY A 269 -2.21 23.99 -0.58
N ALA A 270 -2.39 25.15 -1.23
CA ALA A 270 -3.67 25.49 -1.85
C ALA A 270 -3.93 24.62 -3.11
N PHE A 271 -5.19 24.23 -3.29
CA PHE A 271 -5.66 23.46 -4.43
C PHE A 271 -6.86 24.15 -5.10
N GLU A 272 -6.85 24.17 -6.43
CA GLU A 272 -7.92 24.73 -7.25
C GLU A 272 -8.74 23.61 -7.88
N SER A 273 -10.07 23.70 -7.80
CA SER A 273 -10.98 22.69 -8.36
C SER A 273 -10.93 22.71 -9.89
N ILE A 274 -10.68 21.54 -10.47
CA ILE A 274 -10.85 21.28 -11.91
C ILE A 274 -12.34 21.11 -12.21
N GLY A 275 -13.05 20.40 -11.32
CA GLY A 275 -14.46 20.09 -11.48
C GLY A 275 -14.94 18.92 -10.65
N LYS A 276 -16.26 18.82 -10.54
CA LYS A 276 -16.99 17.72 -9.91
C LYS A 276 -17.54 16.78 -10.96
N PHE A 277 -17.37 15.49 -10.77
CA PHE A 277 -17.71 14.45 -11.73
C PHE A 277 -18.61 13.40 -11.09
N LYS A 278 -19.40 12.72 -11.93
CA LYS A 278 -20.28 11.63 -11.51
C LYS A 278 -20.03 10.38 -12.32
N THR A 279 -19.91 9.24 -11.65
CA THR A 279 -19.75 7.95 -12.33
C THR A 279 -21.12 7.35 -12.69
N HIS A 280 -21.12 6.42 -13.64
CA HIS A 280 -22.23 5.51 -13.85
C HIS A 280 -22.06 4.25 -13.00
N ASN A 281 -23.11 3.80 -12.31
CA ASN A 281 -23.06 2.57 -11.53
C ASN A 281 -23.21 1.30 -12.38
N ALA A 282 -22.35 1.13 -13.37
CA ALA A 282 -22.44 0.04 -14.33
C ALA A 282 -21.07 -0.38 -14.84
N ASN A 283 -20.93 -1.67 -15.16
CA ASN A 283 -19.80 -2.18 -15.91
C ASN A 283 -19.96 -1.80 -17.40
N LEU A 284 -19.02 -1.00 -17.90
CA LEU A 284 -18.93 -0.70 -19.32
C LEU A 284 -18.13 -1.82 -20.03
N VAL A 285 -18.84 -2.84 -20.51
CA VAL A 285 -18.28 -4.12 -21.02
C VAL A 285 -17.12 -3.96 -22.03
N LYS A 286 -17.13 -2.91 -22.86
CA LYS A 286 -16.07 -2.67 -23.85
C LYS A 286 -14.86 -1.88 -23.32
N THR A 287 -15.11 -1.00 -22.36
CA THR A 287 -14.14 -0.04 -21.82
C THR A 287 -14.46 0.15 -20.34
N PRO A 288 -14.04 -0.79 -19.46
CA PRO A 288 -14.47 -0.80 -18.07
C PRO A 288 -13.97 0.41 -17.26
N TYR A 289 -12.99 1.14 -17.80
CA TYR A 289 -12.60 2.48 -17.37
C TYR A 289 -13.61 3.51 -17.85
N GLN A 290 -14.23 4.22 -16.91
CA GLN A 290 -15.06 5.39 -17.21
C GLN A 290 -14.14 6.61 -17.32
N GLU A 291 -14.23 7.31 -18.45
CA GLU A 291 -13.40 8.46 -18.76
C GLU A 291 -14.10 9.79 -18.42
N PHE A 292 -13.35 10.69 -17.81
CA PHE A 292 -13.78 12.03 -17.42
C PHE A 292 -12.81 13.04 -18.02
N THR A 293 -13.27 13.80 -19.00
CA THR A 293 -12.45 14.79 -19.71
C THR A 293 -12.72 16.20 -19.21
N PHE A 294 -11.68 17.04 -19.22
CA PHE A 294 -11.72 18.43 -18.78
C PHE A 294 -10.68 19.26 -19.56
N PRO A 295 -10.75 20.60 -19.54
CA PRO A 295 -9.73 21.44 -20.17
C PRO A 295 -8.33 21.08 -19.65
N ALA A 296 -7.35 20.98 -20.55
CA ALA A 296 -6.01 20.56 -20.18
C ALA A 296 -5.42 21.47 -19.08
N VAL A 297 -4.98 20.86 -17.99
CA VAL A 297 -4.36 21.54 -16.85
C VAL A 297 -2.89 21.20 -16.80
N THR A 298 -2.03 22.15 -16.41
CA THR A 298 -0.62 21.89 -16.11
C THR A 298 -0.37 22.13 -14.63
N ALA A 299 0.00 21.07 -13.91
CA ALA A 299 0.20 21.14 -12.47
C ALA A 299 1.27 20.15 -11.99
N LYS A 300 1.77 20.33 -10.76
CA LYS A 300 2.66 19.36 -10.08
C LYS A 300 1.89 18.28 -9.34
N TYR A 301 0.73 18.64 -8.79
CA TYR A 301 -0.06 17.77 -7.95
C TYR A 301 -1.50 17.67 -8.47
N LEU A 302 -2.06 16.47 -8.39
CA LEU A 302 -3.48 16.19 -8.54
C LEU A 302 -4.05 15.84 -7.15
N LYS A 303 -5.15 16.45 -6.74
CA LYS A 303 -5.91 15.98 -5.57
C LYS A 303 -7.22 15.36 -6.04
N VAL A 304 -7.54 14.18 -5.50
CA VAL A 304 -8.80 13.48 -5.73
C VAL A 304 -9.57 13.46 -4.41
N CYS A 305 -10.82 13.91 -4.42
CA CYS A 305 -11.70 13.87 -3.26
C CYS A 305 -12.97 13.08 -3.58
N VAL A 306 -13.25 12.02 -2.82
CA VAL A 306 -14.47 11.21 -2.96
C VAL A 306 -15.57 11.86 -2.15
N LEU A 307 -16.65 12.28 -2.82
CA LEU A 307 -17.76 13.00 -2.20
C LEU A 307 -18.89 12.07 -1.75
N SER A 308 -19.19 11.01 -2.53
CA SER A 308 -20.27 10.08 -2.22
C SER A 308 -20.13 8.73 -2.94
N ALA A 309 -20.92 7.74 -2.50
CA ALA A 309 -21.14 6.46 -3.16
C ALA A 309 -22.57 6.36 -3.74
N HIS A 310 -22.82 5.44 -4.68
CA HIS A 310 -24.13 5.30 -5.33
C HIS A 310 -25.24 4.83 -4.40
N GLY A 311 -24.90 4.09 -3.35
CA GLY A 311 -25.80 3.81 -2.23
C GLY A 311 -25.55 4.75 -1.06
N LYS A 312 -26.35 4.59 0.01
CA LYS A 312 -26.07 5.22 1.33
C LYS A 312 -24.87 4.58 2.04
N SER A 313 -23.92 4.04 1.29
CA SER A 313 -22.73 3.38 1.83
C SER A 313 -21.79 4.41 2.44
N LYS A 314 -21.24 4.08 3.59
CA LYS A 314 -20.21 4.89 4.26
C LYS A 314 -18.79 4.43 3.92
N ILE A 315 -18.65 3.40 3.08
CA ILE A 315 -17.37 2.78 2.75
C ILE A 315 -17.29 2.67 1.23
N PRO A 316 -17.02 3.78 0.52
CA PRO A 316 -16.82 3.72 -0.91
C PRO A 316 -15.64 2.80 -1.25
N TYR A 317 -15.75 2.09 -2.37
CA TYR A 317 -14.70 1.26 -2.92
C TYR A 317 -14.21 1.82 -4.24
N ALA A 318 -12.93 1.58 -4.52
CA ALA A 318 -12.30 1.84 -5.79
C ALA A 318 -11.46 0.62 -6.20
N ARG A 319 -10.94 0.67 -7.42
CA ARG A 319 -10.07 -0.36 -8.00
C ARG A 319 -8.80 0.26 -8.53
N GLU A 320 -8.94 1.08 -9.57
CA GLU A 320 -7.79 1.75 -10.21
C GLU A 320 -8.23 3.10 -10.76
N PHE A 321 -7.34 4.09 -10.65
CA PHE A 321 -7.44 5.42 -11.22
C PHE A 321 -6.32 5.64 -12.22
N GLN A 322 -6.63 6.33 -13.30
CA GLN A 322 -5.63 6.71 -14.30
C GLN A 322 -5.75 8.20 -14.60
N LEU A 323 -4.62 8.83 -14.88
CA LEU A 323 -4.59 10.21 -15.37
C LEU A 323 -3.77 10.26 -16.64
N TRP A 324 -4.43 10.52 -17.75
CA TRP A 324 -3.75 10.55 -19.04
C TRP A 324 -3.25 11.95 -19.36
N GLY A 325 -1.95 12.03 -19.64
CA GLY A 325 -1.28 13.28 -19.92
C GLY A 325 0.18 13.08 -20.26
N ARG A 326 0.99 14.12 -20.08
CA ARG A 326 2.41 14.13 -20.41
C ARG A 326 3.21 14.86 -19.34
N LEU A 327 4.38 14.33 -18.98
CA LEU A 327 5.35 15.03 -18.15
C LEU A 327 5.93 16.24 -18.92
N LYS A 328 6.27 17.30 -18.19
CA LYS A 328 6.98 18.49 -18.68
C LYS A 328 8.43 18.44 -18.27
#